data_AF-A0A2V9M7T0-F1
#
_entry.id   AF-A0A2V9M7T0-F1
#
_cell.length_a   1.000
_cell.length_b   1.000
_cell.length_c   1.000
_cell.angle_alpha   90.00
_cell.angle_beta   90.00
_cell.angle_gamma   90.00
#
_symmetry.space_group_name_H-M   'P 1'
#
loop_
_entity.id
_entity.type
_entity.pdbx_description
1 polymer ?
#
loop_
_entity_poly.entity_id
_entity_poly.type
_entity_poly.pdbx_seq_one_letter_code
_entity_poly.pdbx_strand_id
1 'polypeptide(L)'
;MQGQRVPVHAGAEEREFFLHPRKYLIRLKPLGGALLGADSNQPGMANRAGNDRREVSSMWVYTGLYVLLGLVFAAACAHRALHTGYNPKAWFGLGLVLNAFAYILLLTLPKQEVYAPAGVPLGLGKIAVTHPPQRCPQCGAFNHPSAVHCLRCGASLSPGVESEVSRVGLPSA
;
A
#
# COMPACT_ATOMS: atom_id res chain seq x y z
N MET A 1 -0.01 -43.75 20.02
CA MET A 1 -1.01 -43.70 18.93
C MET A 1 -1.79 -42.41 19.07
N GLN A 2 -1.53 -41.40 18.23
CA GLN A 2 -2.34 -40.19 18.20
C GLN A 2 -3.57 -40.46 17.33
N GLY A 3 -4.71 -40.69 17.98
CA GLY A 3 -5.98 -40.83 17.27
C GLY A 3 -6.44 -39.46 16.75
N GLN A 4 -6.59 -39.34 15.43
CA GLN A 4 -7.20 -38.17 14.82
C GLN A 4 -8.70 -38.16 15.19
N ARG A 5 -9.15 -37.11 15.88
CA ARG A 5 -10.58 -36.92 16.18
C ARG A 5 -11.25 -36.34 14.94
N VAL A 6 -12.27 -37.02 14.44
CA VAL A 6 -13.05 -36.60 13.29
C VAL A 6 -14.50 -36.45 13.73
N PRO A 7 -15.14 -35.29 13.52
CA PRO A 7 -16.57 -35.18 13.76
C PRO A 7 -17.31 -36.05 12.75
N VAL A 8 -18.11 -36.99 13.25
CA VAL A 8 -18.99 -37.84 12.43
C VAL A 8 -20.41 -37.56 12.87
N HIS A 9 -21.30 -37.24 11.92
CA HIS A 9 -22.70 -37.03 12.24
C HIS A 9 -23.38 -38.38 12.50
N ALA A 10 -24.16 -38.46 13.58
CA ALA A 10 -24.89 -39.67 13.95
C ALA A 10 -25.89 -40.05 12.84
N GLY A 11 -25.94 -41.34 12.49
CA GLY A 11 -26.87 -41.87 11.48
C GLY A 11 -26.17 -42.49 10.27
N ALA A 12 -26.50 -42.04 9.06
CA ALA A 12 -26.03 -42.65 7.81
C ALA A 12 -24.50 -42.55 7.63
N GLU A 13 -23.89 -41.44 8.05
CA GLU A 13 -22.45 -41.21 7.92
C GLU A 13 -21.61 -42.08 8.86
N GLU A 14 -22.13 -42.39 10.05
CA GLU A 14 -21.47 -43.28 11.01
C GLU A 14 -21.27 -44.68 10.42
N ARG A 15 -22.31 -45.22 9.76
CA ARG A 15 -22.20 -46.51 9.06
C ARG A 15 -21.18 -46.46 7.93
N GLU A 16 -21.14 -45.38 7.15
CA GLU A 16 -20.17 -45.21 6.07
C GLU A 16 -18.73 -45.08 6.61
N PHE A 17 -18.53 -44.40 7.74
CA PHE A 17 -17.24 -44.28 8.41
C PHE A 17 -16.73 -45.63 8.90
N PHE A 18 -17.56 -46.44 9.55
CA PHE A 18 -17.15 -47.76 10.05
C PHE A 18 -16.93 -48.77 8.92
N LEU A 19 -17.73 -48.73 7.86
CA LEU A 19 -17.56 -49.62 6.70
C LEU A 19 -16.34 -49.23 5.85
N HIS A 20 -16.10 -47.93 5.66
CA HIS A 20 -15.08 -47.41 4.75
C HIS A 20 -14.33 -46.18 5.32
N PRO A 21 -13.60 -46.33 6.44
CA PRO A 21 -12.99 -45.19 7.15
C PRO A 21 -12.01 -44.42 6.25
N ARG A 22 -11.27 -45.13 5.39
CA ARG A 22 -10.33 -44.49 4.45
C ARG A 22 -11.03 -43.61 3.41
N LYS A 23 -12.16 -44.05 2.85
CA LYS A 23 -12.89 -43.26 1.85
C LYS A 23 -13.48 -42.00 2.47
N TYR A 24 -14.01 -42.11 3.68
CA TYR A 24 -14.55 -40.98 4.43
C TYR A 24 -13.46 -39.95 4.75
N LEU A 25 -12.32 -40.38 5.27
CA LEU A 25 -11.18 -39.49 5.56
C LEU A 25 -10.63 -38.79 4.30
N ILE A 26 -10.63 -39.47 3.14
CA ILE A 26 -10.21 -38.85 1.87
C ILE A 26 -11.17 -37.75 1.45
N ARG A 27 -12.50 -37.90 1.65
CA ARG A 27 -13.48 -36.84 1.38
C ARG A 27 -13.33 -35.64 2.32
N LEU A 28 -12.92 -35.89 3.55
CA LEU A 28 -12.71 -34.83 4.55
C LEU A 28 -11.38 -34.09 4.38
N LYS A 29 -10.41 -34.66 3.66
CA LYS A 29 -9.18 -33.93 3.34
C LYS A 29 -9.56 -32.74 2.46
N PRO A 30 -9.31 -31.49 2.89
CA PRO A 30 -9.64 -30.33 2.08
C PRO A 30 -8.85 -30.44 0.78
N LEU A 31 -9.57 -30.47 -0.35
CA LEU A 31 -8.99 -30.44 -1.70
C LEU A 31 -8.10 -29.20 -1.93
N GLY A 32 -8.15 -28.21 -1.02
CA GLY A 32 -7.35 -26.99 -1.02
C GLY A 32 -6.08 -27.00 -0.15
N GLY A 33 -5.63 -28.15 0.37
CA GLY A 33 -4.41 -28.25 1.19
C GLY A 33 -3.08 -27.90 0.51
N ALA A 34 -3.10 -27.41 -0.75
CA ALA A 34 -1.90 -27.02 -1.49
C ALA A 34 -1.24 -25.75 -0.96
N LEU A 35 -1.98 -24.87 -0.25
CA LEU A 35 -1.47 -23.56 0.16
C LEU A 35 -0.95 -23.51 1.60
N LEU A 36 -1.43 -24.42 2.46
CA LEU A 36 -1.00 -24.55 3.85
C LEU A 36 -0.54 -25.99 4.02
N GLY A 37 0.77 -26.23 3.89
CA GLY A 37 1.43 -27.54 3.97
C GLY A 37 1.32 -28.21 5.34
N ALA A 38 0.10 -28.43 5.81
CA ALA A 38 -0.22 -29.17 7.00
C ALA A 38 -0.23 -30.66 6.65
N ASP A 39 0.96 -31.26 6.63
CA ASP A 39 1.26 -32.60 7.19
C ASP A 39 2.62 -33.10 6.67
N SER A 40 3.73 -32.58 7.22
CA SER A 40 5.07 -33.12 6.99
C SER A 40 5.55 -34.09 8.08
N ASN A 41 4.80 -34.27 9.17
CA ASN A 41 5.28 -34.99 10.37
C ASN A 41 4.43 -36.22 10.75
N GLN A 42 3.96 -37.02 9.78
CA GLN A 42 3.35 -38.32 10.10
C GLN A 42 4.41 -39.45 9.99
N PRO A 43 5.01 -39.91 11.11
CA PRO A 43 6.03 -40.94 11.09
C PRO A 43 5.36 -42.30 10.82
N GLY A 44 5.50 -42.80 9.60
CA GLY A 44 5.00 -44.14 9.22
C GLY A 44 4.48 -44.29 7.78
N MET A 45 4.31 -43.21 7.01
CA MET A 45 3.89 -43.27 5.60
C MET A 45 5.01 -42.96 4.59
N ALA A 46 6.28 -42.98 5.02
CA ALA A 46 7.42 -42.59 4.18
C ALA A 46 7.68 -43.51 2.96
N ASN A 47 7.19 -44.75 2.96
CA ASN A 47 7.58 -45.75 1.96
C ASN A 47 6.52 -46.02 0.87
N ARG A 48 5.38 -45.31 0.86
CA ARG A 48 4.30 -45.52 -0.14
C ARG A 48 3.72 -44.25 -0.76
N ALA A 49 4.14 -43.08 -0.31
CA ALA A 49 3.91 -41.83 -1.02
C ALA A 49 4.91 -41.73 -2.17
N GLY A 50 4.69 -42.52 -3.22
CA GLY A 50 5.43 -42.41 -4.46
C GLY A 50 5.25 -40.99 -5.00
N ASN A 51 6.35 -40.23 -4.97
CA ASN A 51 6.75 -39.08 -5.79
C ASN A 51 5.71 -38.07 -6.34
N ASP A 52 4.47 -38.06 -5.87
CA ASP A 52 3.45 -37.06 -6.20
C ASP A 52 3.62 -35.83 -5.29
N ARG A 53 4.88 -35.37 -5.15
CA ARG A 53 5.11 -33.96 -4.91
C ARG A 53 4.61 -33.27 -6.16
N ARG A 54 3.36 -32.80 -6.14
CA ARG A 54 2.98 -31.65 -6.97
C ARG A 54 3.83 -30.50 -6.49
N GLU A 55 5.07 -30.46 -6.96
CA GLU A 55 5.96 -29.33 -6.82
C GLU A 55 5.11 -28.14 -7.25
N VAL A 56 4.93 -27.18 -6.33
CA VAL A 56 4.22 -25.94 -6.63
C VAL A 56 4.88 -25.43 -7.90
N SER A 57 4.11 -25.41 -8.99
CA SER A 57 4.69 -25.13 -10.31
C SER A 57 5.51 -23.86 -10.19
N SER A 58 6.78 -23.93 -10.56
CA SER A 58 7.70 -22.80 -10.44
C SER A 58 7.10 -21.54 -11.07
N MET A 59 6.24 -21.70 -12.08
CA MET A 59 5.40 -20.65 -12.65
C MET A 59 4.63 -19.83 -11.60
N TRP A 60 3.91 -20.47 -10.67
CA TRP A 60 3.16 -19.77 -9.63
C TRP A 60 4.08 -19.03 -8.65
N VAL A 61 5.24 -19.60 -8.33
CA VAL A 61 6.24 -18.94 -7.48
C VAL A 61 6.74 -17.67 -8.16
N TYR A 62 7.13 -17.76 -9.43
CA TYR A 62 7.60 -16.60 -10.19
C TYR A 62 6.50 -15.56 -10.41
N THR A 63 5.26 -15.97 -10.68
CA THR A 63 4.11 -15.07 -10.79
C THR A 63 3.86 -14.34 -9.48
N GLY A 64 3.87 -15.05 -8.34
CA GLY A 64 3.70 -14.45 -7.03
C GLY A 64 4.81 -13.45 -6.71
N LEU A 65 6.07 -13.81 -6.98
CA LEU A 65 7.23 -12.93 -6.80
C LEU A 65 7.12 -11.68 -7.68
N TYR A 66 6.71 -11.82 -8.94
CA TYR A 66 6.51 -10.71 -9.86
C TYR A 66 5.44 -9.73 -9.35
N VAL A 67 4.30 -10.24 -8.86
CA VAL A 67 3.23 -9.41 -8.29
C VAL A 67 3.71 -8.67 -7.03
N LEU A 68 4.45 -9.35 -6.15
CA LEU A 68 5.01 -8.73 -4.94
C LEU A 68 5.98 -7.59 -5.30
N LEU A 69 6.89 -7.81 -6.25
CA LEU A 69 7.78 -6.76 -6.74
C LEU A 69 6.99 -5.60 -7.35
N GLY A 70 5.95 -5.90 -8.13
CA GLY A 70 5.06 -4.90 -8.73
C GLY A 70 4.39 -4.02 -7.70
N LEU A 71 3.91 -4.60 -6.59
CA LEU A 71 3.30 -3.84 -5.49
C LEU A 71 4.30 -2.91 -4.80
N VAL A 72 5.54 -3.37 -4.58
CA VAL A 72 6.61 -2.53 -4.00
C VAL A 72 6.92 -1.34 -4.90
N PHE A 73 7.10 -1.57 -6.21
CA PHE A 73 7.36 -0.48 -7.16
C PHE A 73 6.15 0.43 -7.37
N ALA A 74 4.93 -0.10 -7.37
CA ALA A 74 3.69 0.68 -7.43
C ALA A 74 3.59 1.65 -6.24
N ALA A 75 3.85 1.17 -5.02
CA ALA A 75 3.88 2.01 -3.82
C ALA A 75 4.97 3.08 -3.89
N ALA A 76 6.20 2.71 -4.31
CA ALA A 76 7.30 3.65 -4.48
C ALA A 76 7.01 4.73 -5.54
N CYS A 77 6.41 4.35 -6.67
CA CYS A 77 5.98 5.28 -7.72
C CYS A 77 4.89 6.23 -7.24
N ALA A 78 3.87 5.72 -6.55
CA ALA A 78 2.79 6.54 -6.00
C ALA A 78 3.33 7.55 -4.96
N HIS A 79 4.19 7.10 -4.05
CA HIS A 79 4.82 7.95 -3.06
C HIS A 79 5.65 9.07 -3.72
N ARG A 80 6.50 8.72 -4.69
CA ARG A 80 7.30 9.72 -5.41
C ARG A 80 6.42 10.69 -6.21
N ALA A 81 5.38 10.19 -6.88
CA ALA A 81 4.44 11.01 -7.64
C ALA A 81 3.74 12.05 -6.76
N LEU A 82 3.38 11.71 -5.51
CA LEU A 82 2.84 12.67 -4.55
C LEU A 82 3.80 13.84 -4.27
N HIS A 83 5.10 13.54 -4.13
CA HIS A 83 6.12 14.56 -3.84
C HIS A 83 6.55 15.38 -5.07
N THR A 84 6.37 14.85 -6.28
CA THR A 84 6.71 15.54 -7.54
C THR A 84 5.51 16.17 -8.22
N GLY A 85 4.31 15.98 -7.69
CA GLY A 85 3.10 16.62 -8.16
C GLY A 85 2.30 15.90 -9.24
N TYR A 86 2.66 14.65 -9.52
CA TYR A 86 1.94 13.83 -10.50
C TYR A 86 0.75 13.11 -9.86
N ASN A 87 -0.19 12.67 -10.70
CA ASN A 87 -1.33 11.88 -10.24
C ASN A 87 -0.86 10.52 -9.67
N PRO A 88 -0.99 10.26 -8.36
CA PRO A 88 -0.45 9.06 -7.74
C PRO A 88 -1.15 7.78 -8.20
N LYS A 89 -2.43 7.85 -8.58
CA LYS A 89 -3.20 6.67 -9.02
C LYS A 89 -2.68 6.13 -10.36
N ALA A 90 -2.37 7.03 -11.29
CA ALA A 90 -1.81 6.66 -12.58
C ALA A 90 -0.41 6.02 -12.42
N TRP A 91 0.45 6.62 -11.59
CA TRP A 91 1.79 6.11 -11.34
C TRP A 91 1.83 4.83 -10.50
N PHE A 92 0.85 4.62 -9.62
CA PHE A 92 0.68 3.34 -8.94
C PHE A 92 0.40 2.22 -9.96
N GLY A 93 -0.59 2.41 -10.84
CA GLY A 93 -0.94 1.43 -11.86
C GLY A 93 0.22 1.14 -12.81
N LEU A 94 0.94 2.19 -13.22
CA LEU A 94 2.12 2.04 -14.07
C LEU A 94 3.25 1.28 -13.36
N GLY A 95 3.49 1.56 -12.08
CA GLY A 95 4.46 0.84 -11.26
C GLY A 95 4.13 -0.64 -11.06
N LEU A 96 2.83 -0.98 -11.00
CA LEU A 96 2.39 -2.38 -10.88
C LEU A 96 2.67 -3.19 -12.15
N VAL A 97 2.46 -2.59 -13.32
CA VAL A 97 2.62 -3.25 -14.63
C VAL A 97 4.08 -3.24 -15.09
N LEU A 98 4.75 -2.09 -15.04
CA LEU A 98 6.10 -1.90 -15.58
C LEU A 98 7.21 -2.03 -14.51
N ASN A 99 6.87 -2.21 -13.23
CA ASN A 99 7.82 -2.41 -12.13
C ASN A 99 8.92 -1.31 -12.10
N ALA A 100 10.18 -1.72 -12.09
CA ALA A 100 11.35 -0.86 -12.04
C ALA A 100 11.41 0.14 -13.22
N PHE A 101 10.89 -0.22 -14.40
CA PHE A 101 10.90 0.68 -15.56
C PHE A 101 10.00 1.90 -15.33
N ALA A 102 8.83 1.73 -14.71
CA ALA A 102 7.97 2.86 -14.35
C ALA A 102 8.69 3.80 -13.38
N TYR A 103 9.38 3.22 -12.39
CA TYR A 103 10.09 3.99 -11.39
C TYR A 103 11.22 4.80 -12.02
N ILE A 104 12.04 4.20 -12.88
CA ILE A 104 13.11 4.89 -13.61
C ILE A 104 12.54 6.03 -14.48
N LEU A 105 11.45 5.79 -15.21
CA LEU A 105 10.77 6.82 -16.00
C LEU A 105 10.34 8.01 -15.10
N LEU A 106 9.79 7.72 -13.93
CA LEU A 106 9.42 8.73 -12.94
C LEU A 106 10.63 9.48 -12.35
N LEU A 107 11.83 8.88 -12.35
CA LEU A 107 13.06 9.57 -11.95
C LEU A 107 13.48 10.62 -13.00
N THR A 108 13.24 10.34 -14.27
CA THR A 108 13.69 11.18 -15.40
C THR A 108 12.74 12.33 -15.72
N LEU A 109 11.51 12.29 -15.21
CA LEU A 109 10.54 13.34 -15.46
C LEU A 109 10.87 14.63 -14.66
N PRO A 110 10.76 15.81 -15.29
CA PRO A 110 10.99 17.08 -14.62
C PRO A 110 9.96 17.28 -13.51
N LYS A 111 10.35 17.88 -12.37
CA LYS A 111 9.40 18.18 -11.29
C LYS A 111 8.36 19.17 -11.81
N GLN A 112 7.08 18.84 -11.63
CA GLN A 112 6.01 19.76 -11.98
C GLN A 112 5.75 20.66 -10.77
N GLU A 113 5.83 21.98 -10.96
CA GLU A 113 5.40 22.93 -9.93
C GLU A 113 3.89 22.79 -9.79
N VAL A 114 3.45 22.07 -8.76
CA VAL A 114 2.03 21.99 -8.44
C VAL A 114 1.61 23.32 -7.86
N TYR A 115 1.01 24.15 -8.69
CA TYR A 115 0.06 25.14 -8.19
C TYR A 115 -1.01 24.36 -7.46
N ALA A 116 -0.99 24.40 -6.13
CA ALA A 116 -1.98 23.74 -5.30
C ALA A 116 -3.36 24.16 -5.83
N PRO A 117 -4.12 23.25 -6.47
CA PRO A 117 -5.46 23.60 -6.91
C PRO A 117 -6.22 24.03 -5.66
N ALA A 118 -6.90 25.17 -5.73
CA ALA A 118 -7.75 25.65 -4.64
C ALA A 118 -8.74 24.54 -4.29
N GLY A 119 -8.46 23.78 -3.22
CA GLY A 119 -9.22 22.56 -2.90
C GLY A 119 -8.41 21.34 -2.46
N VAL A 120 -7.24 21.51 -1.80
CA VAL A 120 -6.62 20.39 -1.08
C VAL A 120 -7.61 19.96 0.03
N PRO A 121 -8.06 18.69 0.07
CA PRO A 121 -9.05 18.24 1.04
C PRO A 121 -8.52 18.36 2.46
N LEU A 122 -9.38 18.83 3.37
CA LEU A 122 -9.09 18.91 4.81
C LEU A 122 -8.55 17.56 5.31
N GLY A 123 -7.29 17.54 5.75
CA GLY A 123 -6.66 16.36 6.35
C GLY A 123 -5.44 15.79 5.61
N LEU A 124 -5.11 16.27 4.40
CA LEU A 124 -3.81 15.95 3.80
C LEU A 124 -2.70 16.74 4.51
N GLY A 125 -1.78 16.00 5.14
CA GLY A 125 -0.69 16.56 5.94
C GLY A 125 0.06 17.68 5.23
N LYS A 126 0.39 18.73 6.00
CA LYS A 126 1.09 19.93 5.58
C LYS A 126 2.32 19.59 4.74
N ILE A 127 2.23 19.83 3.43
CA ILE A 127 3.43 19.90 2.60
C ILE A 127 4.06 21.25 2.92
N ALA A 128 5.21 21.24 3.58
CA ALA A 128 5.92 22.45 3.97
C ALA A 128 6.45 23.18 2.72
N VAL A 129 5.61 24.00 2.10
CA VAL A 129 6.05 24.92 1.05
C VAL A 129 6.56 26.19 1.73
N THR A 130 7.87 26.28 1.90
CA THR A 130 8.52 27.52 2.32
C THR A 130 8.58 28.47 1.13
N HIS A 131 7.58 29.36 1.03
CA HIS A 131 7.64 30.46 0.08
C HIS A 131 8.78 31.43 0.44
N PRO A 132 9.45 32.05 -0.55
CA PRO A 132 10.51 33.01 -0.28
C PRO A 132 9.97 34.23 0.49
N PRO A 133 10.76 34.81 1.40
CA PRO A 133 10.34 35.98 2.17
C PRO A 133 10.18 37.22 1.27
N GLN A 134 9.17 38.04 1.56
CA GLN A 134 8.89 39.28 0.81
C GLN A 134 9.40 40.50 1.58
N ARG A 135 9.96 41.49 0.87
CA ARG A 135 10.42 42.74 1.47
C ARG A 135 9.26 43.72 1.64
N CYS A 136 9.19 44.36 2.81
CA CYS A 136 8.26 45.44 3.05
C CYS A 136 8.61 46.66 2.18
N PRO A 137 7.65 47.24 1.44
CA PRO A 137 7.91 48.40 0.59
C PRO A 137 8.22 49.68 1.37
N GLN A 138 7.83 49.75 2.65
CA GLN A 138 8.03 50.91 3.52
C GLN A 138 9.40 50.89 4.21
N CYS A 139 9.79 49.77 4.83
CA CYS A 139 11.01 49.70 5.66
C CYS A 139 12.07 48.69 5.18
N GLY A 140 11.80 47.93 4.12
CA GLY A 140 12.72 46.94 3.56
C GLY A 140 12.89 45.65 4.36
N ALA A 141 12.23 45.49 5.53
CA ALA A 141 12.31 44.27 6.32
C ALA A 141 11.71 43.06 5.58
N PHE A 142 12.29 41.88 5.76
CA PHE A 142 11.77 40.63 5.23
C PHE A 142 10.62 40.11 6.10
N ASN A 143 9.48 39.80 5.47
CA ASN A 143 8.29 39.26 6.12
C ASN A 143 7.89 37.94 5.46
N HIS A 144 7.12 37.13 6.19
CA HIS A 144 6.48 35.95 5.61
C HIS A 144 5.51 36.37 4.50
N PRO A 145 5.41 35.64 3.37
CA PRO A 145 4.56 36.06 2.25
C PRO A 145 3.05 35.99 2.53
N SER A 146 2.65 35.38 3.64
CA SER A 146 1.28 35.43 4.16
C SER A 146 1.06 36.51 5.23
N ALA A 147 2.05 37.36 5.51
CA ALA A 147 1.93 38.42 6.52
C ALA A 147 1.07 39.56 5.98
N VAL A 148 0.06 39.96 6.77
CA VAL A 148 -0.83 41.10 6.46
C VAL A 148 -0.22 42.42 6.96
N HIS A 149 0.71 42.36 7.91
CA HIS A 149 1.35 43.51 8.52
C HIS A 149 2.86 43.29 8.61
N CYS A 150 3.64 44.35 8.44
CA CYS A 150 5.09 44.27 8.60
C CYS A 150 5.47 44.11 10.08
N LEU A 151 6.28 43.09 10.38
CA LEU A 151 6.80 42.82 11.73
C LEU A 151 7.67 43.93 12.30
N ARG A 152 8.23 44.81 11.45
CA ARG A 152 9.13 45.88 11.87
C ARG A 152 8.44 47.25 11.98
N CYS A 153 7.69 47.65 10.96
CA CYS A 153 7.10 49.00 10.90
C CYS A 153 5.58 49.02 11.01
N GLY A 154 4.90 47.88 11.10
CA GLY A 154 3.44 47.79 11.18
C GLY A 154 2.68 48.13 9.90
N ALA A 155 3.36 48.52 8.81
CA ALA A 155 2.71 48.82 7.53
C ALA A 155 1.91 47.63 7.02
N SER A 156 0.71 47.89 6.50
CA SER A 156 -0.12 46.89 5.83
C SER A 156 0.57 46.36 4.59
N LEU A 157 0.56 45.05 4.42
CA LEU A 157 1.15 44.30 3.31
C LEU A 157 0.03 43.58 2.56
N SER A 158 0.17 43.47 1.24
CA SER A 158 -0.70 42.62 0.42
C SER A 158 -0.11 41.20 0.40
N PRO A 159 -0.68 40.23 1.13
CA PRO A 159 -0.13 38.88 1.19
C PRO A 159 -0.17 38.23 -0.22
N GLY A 160 0.95 37.67 -0.64
CA GLY A 160 1.04 36.94 -1.92
C GLY A 160 0.43 35.53 -1.84
N VAL A 161 0.24 35.02 -0.63
CA VAL A 161 -0.39 33.73 -0.35
C VAL A 161 -1.32 33.84 0.85
N GLU A 162 -2.48 33.21 0.73
CA GLU A 162 -3.45 33.10 1.82
C GLU A 162 -2.84 32.31 3.00
N SER A 163 -3.04 32.80 4.23
CA SER A 163 -2.52 32.10 5.40
C SER A 163 -3.25 30.77 5.61
N GLU A 164 -2.51 29.72 6.02
CA GLU A 164 -3.13 28.43 6.35
C GLU A 164 -4.19 28.56 7.47
N VAL A 165 -3.98 29.49 8.40
CA VAL A 165 -4.90 29.78 9.51
C VAL A 165 -6.23 30.34 8.99
N SER A 166 -6.16 31.24 8.00
CA SER A 166 -7.34 31.79 7.33
C SER A 166 -8.13 30.71 6.58
N ARG A 167 -7.44 29.75 5.94
CA ARG A 167 -8.09 28.65 5.21
C ARG A 167 -8.94 27.73 6.08
N VAL A 168 -8.56 27.55 7.34
CA VAL A 168 -9.34 26.74 8.30
C VAL A 168 -10.39 27.57 9.05
N GLY A 169 -10.59 28.85 8.69
CA GLY A 169 -11.58 29.71 9.31
C GLY A 169 -11.25 30.12 10.75
N LEU A 170 -10.00 29.97 11.18
CA LEU A 170 -9.57 30.44 12.49
C LEU A 170 -9.22 31.94 12.43
N PRO A 171 -9.63 32.74 13.43
CA PRO A 171 -9.27 34.15 13.48
C PRO A 171 -7.75 34.28 13.67
N SER A 172 -7.11 35.07 12.82
CA SER A 172 -5.73 35.50 13.00
C SER A 172 -5.67 36.50 14.16
N ALA A 173 -5.03 36.08 15.26
CA ALA A 173 -4.77 36.92 16.43
C ALA A 173 -3.72 38.00 16.17
#